data_AF-A0A952VHJ4-F1
#
_entry.id   AF-A0A952VHJ4-F1
#
_cell.length_a   1.000
_cell.length_b   1.000
_cell.length_c   1.000
_cell.angle_alpha   90.00
_cell.angle_beta   90.00
_cell.angle_gamma   90.00
#
_symmetry.space_group_name_H-M   'P 1'
#
loop_
_entity.id
_entity.type
_entity.pdbx_description
1 polymer ?
#
loop_
_entity_poly.entity_id
_entity_poly.type
_entity_poly.pdbx_seq_one_letter_code
_entity_poly.pdbx_strand_id
1 'polypeptide(L)'
;MFKIKRKVEKPKRTVLYNIVEDYSEFDAPGNVTVCAMTEQEDLSVHAKILSESFEVPLETMIMLLTTGGTYVYPDIGGILTRGLFACRIDPTREGIKYTWTLDLVQFAEAEQVTRSRAISLVEAAWEVFWKALPGELQAKLQQKNLGLDYRTLDRAVAKGGDIKYIDFRKDWSPHFKRLCIMPDGRLVETGGIQEFAQLHGIPVAQAQALIQQGGTLEVDGEVLACQIVNGQPAVARFSAMNYAKAKDLVSSKGVHLMDALSEVGYADSAMMRGLARKTLPA
;
A
#
# COMPACT_ATOMS: atom_id res chain seq x y z
N MET A 1 -40.55 -45.44 -5.73
CA MET A 1 -39.13 -45.44 -5.26
C MET A 1 -38.56 -44.04 -5.52
N PHE A 2 -38.50 -43.19 -4.48
CA PHE A 2 -38.08 -41.79 -4.62
C PHE A 2 -36.55 -41.71 -4.71
N LYS A 3 -36.02 -41.29 -5.86
CA LYS A 3 -34.59 -41.00 -6.03
C LYS A 3 -34.27 -39.69 -5.31
N ILE A 4 -33.66 -39.81 -4.13
CA ILE A 4 -33.03 -38.68 -3.43
C ILE A 4 -31.84 -38.23 -4.30
N LYS A 5 -31.97 -37.08 -4.96
CA LYS A 5 -30.83 -36.41 -5.60
C LYS A 5 -29.93 -35.88 -4.48
N ARG A 6 -28.75 -36.50 -4.29
CA ARG A 6 -27.65 -35.92 -3.50
C ARG A 6 -27.41 -34.51 -4.05
N LYS A 7 -27.65 -33.49 -3.23
CA LYS A 7 -27.16 -32.13 -3.50
C LYS A 7 -25.66 -32.27 -3.68
N VAL A 8 -25.17 -32.03 -4.89
CA VAL A 8 -23.75 -31.78 -5.11
C VAL A 8 -23.46 -30.53 -4.29
N GLU A 9 -22.76 -30.69 -3.17
CA GLU A 9 -22.20 -29.55 -2.45
C GLU A 9 -21.41 -28.76 -3.48
N LYS A 10 -21.83 -27.52 -3.74
CA LYS A 10 -20.99 -26.60 -4.51
C LYS A 10 -19.62 -26.58 -3.82
N PRO A 11 -18.51 -26.74 -4.55
CA PRO A 11 -17.20 -26.63 -3.93
C PRO A 11 -17.17 -25.31 -3.16
N LYS A 12 -16.88 -25.39 -1.85
CA LYS A 12 -16.70 -24.19 -1.02
C LYS A 12 -15.73 -23.30 -1.77
N ARG A 13 -16.14 -22.06 -2.00
CA ARG A 13 -15.29 -21.05 -2.60
C ARG A 13 -14.05 -20.96 -1.70
N THR A 14 -12.88 -21.27 -2.23
CA THR A 14 -11.60 -21.16 -1.52
C THR A 14 -11.27 -19.67 -1.40
N VAL A 15 -11.95 -18.98 -0.50
CA VAL A 15 -11.75 -17.56 -0.22
C VAL A 15 -10.81 -17.50 0.98
N LEU A 16 -9.58 -17.05 0.72
CA LEU A 16 -8.55 -16.95 1.76
C LEU A 16 -8.91 -15.88 2.80
N TYR A 17 -9.39 -14.74 2.32
CA TYR A 17 -9.79 -13.59 3.13
C TYR A 17 -11.24 -13.25 2.85
N ASN A 18 -12.05 -13.20 3.88
CA ASN A 18 -13.46 -12.84 3.77
C ASN A 18 -13.76 -11.41 4.27
N ILE A 19 -12.72 -10.70 4.73
CA ILE A 19 -12.71 -9.27 5.06
C ILE A 19 -11.47 -8.66 4.40
N VAL A 20 -11.64 -7.58 3.65
CA VAL A 20 -10.55 -6.81 3.04
C VAL A 20 -10.82 -5.34 3.29
N GLU A 21 -9.90 -4.65 3.95
CA GLU A 21 -9.96 -3.20 4.19
C GLU A 21 -8.67 -2.54 3.71
N ASP A 22 -8.79 -1.53 2.85
CA ASP A 22 -7.65 -0.78 2.33
C ASP A 22 -7.41 0.48 3.15
N TYR A 23 -6.19 0.60 3.68
CA TYR A 23 -5.68 1.77 4.37
C TYR A 23 -4.61 2.38 3.49
N SER A 24 -5.07 2.98 2.40
CA SER A 24 -4.22 3.68 1.44
C SER A 24 -3.88 5.06 1.97
N GLU A 25 -2.70 5.20 2.57
CA GLU A 25 -2.14 6.50 2.88
C GLU A 25 -1.27 6.99 1.74
N PHE A 26 -1.35 8.29 1.48
CA PHE A 26 -0.54 8.90 0.42
C PHE A 26 0.93 8.91 0.77
N ASP A 27 1.29 8.88 2.06
CA ASP A 27 2.67 8.90 2.56
C ASP A 27 3.17 7.53 2.90
N ALA A 28 4.51 7.40 2.92
CA ALA A 28 5.16 6.39 3.73
C ALA A 28 4.51 6.45 5.12
N PRO A 29 3.81 5.38 5.45
CA PRO A 29 4.43 4.09 5.35
C PRO A 29 3.77 3.29 4.15
N GLY A 30 2.74 3.84 3.49
CA GLY A 30 2.21 3.36 2.21
C GLY A 30 0.89 2.59 2.36
N ASN A 31 0.35 2.09 1.23
CA ASN A 31 -0.91 1.35 1.23
C ASN A 31 -0.77 0.07 2.05
N VAL A 32 -1.56 -0.04 3.12
CA VAL A 32 -1.73 -1.27 3.89
C VAL A 32 -3.11 -1.82 3.60
N THR A 33 -3.18 -2.97 2.96
CA THR A 33 -4.40 -3.74 2.86
C THR A 33 -4.45 -4.73 4.02
N VAL A 34 -5.49 -4.64 4.83
CA VAL A 34 -5.80 -5.59 5.89
C VAL A 34 -6.68 -6.69 5.29
N CYS A 35 -6.12 -7.89 5.21
CA CYS A 35 -6.77 -9.08 4.71
C CYS A 35 -7.07 -10.01 5.90
N ALA A 36 -8.32 -10.06 6.33
CA ALA A 36 -8.72 -10.81 7.52
C ALA A 36 -9.67 -11.97 7.20
N MET A 37 -9.69 -12.95 8.11
CA MET A 37 -10.60 -14.09 8.04
C MET A 37 -11.29 -14.39 9.37
N THR A 38 -12.59 -14.68 9.31
CA THR A 38 -13.40 -15.21 10.43
C THR A 38 -13.62 -16.71 10.35
N GLU A 39 -13.40 -17.31 9.18
CA GLU A 39 -13.58 -18.76 8.98
C GLU A 39 -12.43 -19.57 9.60
N GLN A 40 -12.65 -20.87 9.78
CA GLN A 40 -11.61 -21.78 10.24
C GLN A 40 -10.52 -21.91 9.18
N GLU A 41 -9.27 -21.84 9.63
CA GLU A 41 -8.10 -21.96 8.75
C GLU A 41 -7.94 -23.37 8.17
N ASP A 42 -7.84 -23.45 6.84
CA ASP A 42 -7.25 -24.58 6.13
C ASP A 42 -5.75 -24.33 5.99
N LEU A 43 -4.96 -24.83 6.96
CA LEU A 43 -3.53 -24.54 7.06
C LEU A 43 -2.77 -24.90 5.78
N SER A 44 -3.11 -26.03 5.14
CA SER A 44 -2.42 -26.50 3.95
C SER A 44 -2.62 -25.56 2.76
N VAL A 45 -3.86 -25.14 2.55
CA VAL A 45 -4.19 -24.20 1.47
C VAL A 45 -3.64 -22.80 1.78
N HIS A 46 -3.76 -22.36 3.03
CA HIS A 46 -3.29 -21.06 3.48
C HIS A 46 -1.78 -20.94 3.32
N ALA A 47 -1.02 -21.90 3.85
CA ALA A 47 0.43 -21.92 3.77
C ALA A 47 0.92 -21.92 2.32
N LYS A 48 0.24 -22.66 1.42
CA LYS A 48 0.56 -22.64 0.00
C LYS A 48 0.42 -21.26 -0.61
N ILE A 49 -0.72 -20.59 -0.38
CA ILE A 49 -0.97 -19.27 -0.97
C ILE A 49 0.02 -18.22 -0.42
N LEU A 50 0.30 -18.22 0.88
CA LEU A 50 1.27 -17.27 1.46
C LEU A 50 2.69 -17.57 1.03
N SER A 51 3.07 -18.85 0.95
CA SER A 51 4.38 -19.28 0.45
C SER A 51 4.63 -18.75 -0.96
N GLU A 52 3.66 -18.90 -1.85
CA GLU A 52 3.72 -18.37 -3.22
C GLU A 52 3.71 -16.83 -3.25
N SER A 53 2.89 -16.19 -2.39
CA SER A 53 2.75 -14.72 -2.36
C SER A 53 4.00 -14.01 -1.82
N PHE A 54 4.65 -14.58 -0.81
CA PHE A 54 5.76 -13.97 -0.09
C PHE A 54 7.12 -14.60 -0.42
N GLU A 55 7.15 -15.60 -1.31
CA GLU A 55 8.36 -16.34 -1.69
C GLU A 55 9.09 -16.95 -0.48
N VAL A 56 8.31 -17.42 0.51
CA VAL A 56 8.81 -18.16 1.68
C VAL A 56 8.65 -19.65 1.39
N PRO A 57 9.66 -20.51 1.65
CA PRO A 57 9.51 -21.95 1.43
C PRO A 57 8.29 -22.53 2.15
N LEU A 58 7.55 -23.43 1.49
CA LEU A 58 6.26 -23.94 1.97
C LEU A 58 6.36 -24.54 3.39
N GLU A 59 7.35 -25.39 3.64
CA GLU A 59 7.58 -25.99 4.96
C GLU A 59 7.84 -24.93 6.04
N THR A 60 8.58 -23.88 5.68
CA THR A 60 8.83 -22.74 6.56
C THR A 60 7.55 -21.97 6.84
N MET A 61 6.70 -21.75 5.83
CA MET A 61 5.41 -21.07 6.01
C MET A 61 4.45 -21.88 6.88
N ILE A 62 4.39 -23.20 6.71
CA ILE A 62 3.60 -24.10 7.58
C ILE A 62 4.06 -23.97 9.04
N MET A 63 5.37 -23.99 9.27
CA MET A 63 5.96 -23.82 10.60
C MET A 63 5.58 -22.44 11.18
N LEU A 64 5.79 -21.36 10.43
CA LEU A 64 5.46 -19.99 10.88
C LEU A 64 3.99 -19.85 11.23
N LEU A 65 3.07 -20.35 10.40
CA LEU A 65 1.64 -20.31 10.69
C LEU A 65 1.24 -21.18 11.88
N THR A 66 2.03 -22.19 12.25
CA THR A 66 1.73 -23.09 13.38
C THR A 66 2.27 -22.55 14.70
N THR A 67 3.50 -22.05 14.71
CA THR A 67 4.22 -21.71 15.94
C THR A 67 4.50 -20.21 16.10
N GLY A 68 4.24 -19.41 15.06
CA GLY A 68 4.75 -18.05 14.98
C GLY A 68 6.25 -18.01 14.74
N GLY A 69 6.79 -16.81 14.57
CA GLY A 69 8.20 -16.54 14.37
C GLY A 69 8.46 -15.63 13.18
N THR A 70 9.68 -15.71 12.66
CA THR A 70 10.14 -14.87 11.55
C THR A 70 10.92 -15.66 10.52
N TYR A 71 10.80 -15.27 9.26
CA TYR A 71 11.67 -15.69 8.16
C TYR A 71 12.45 -14.48 7.66
N VAL A 72 13.77 -14.53 7.78
CA VAL A 72 14.68 -13.49 7.26
C VAL A 72 15.02 -13.87 5.82
N TYR A 73 14.83 -12.94 4.89
CA TYR A 73 15.12 -13.21 3.49
C TYR A 73 16.64 -13.30 3.27
N PRO A 74 17.13 -14.29 2.50
CA PRO A 74 18.56 -14.42 2.20
C PRO A 74 19.05 -13.25 1.35
N ASP A 75 20.31 -12.84 1.56
CA ASP A 75 20.99 -11.87 0.70
C ASP A 75 21.35 -12.54 -0.64
N ILE A 76 20.55 -12.22 -1.67
CA ILE A 76 20.76 -12.65 -3.05
C ILE A 76 21.15 -11.39 -3.81
N GLY A 77 22.45 -11.19 -4.04
CA GLY A 77 23.04 -9.96 -4.56
C GLY A 77 22.17 -9.18 -5.55
N GLY A 78 21.70 -8.01 -5.14
CA GLY A 78 20.73 -7.16 -5.83
C GLY A 78 20.18 -6.07 -4.90
N ILE A 79 19.22 -5.25 -5.38
CA ILE A 79 18.47 -4.32 -4.52
C ILE A 79 17.39 -5.15 -3.78
N LEU A 80 17.74 -5.72 -2.63
CA LEU A 80 16.75 -6.36 -1.76
C LEU A 80 15.88 -5.28 -1.14
N THR A 81 14.57 -5.34 -1.36
CA THR A 81 13.59 -4.50 -0.66
C THR A 81 12.91 -5.23 0.50
N ARG A 82 13.09 -6.56 0.62
CA ARG A 82 12.44 -7.40 1.64
C ARG A 82 13.44 -7.82 2.72
N GLY A 83 13.21 -7.42 3.97
CA GLY A 83 14.06 -7.82 5.09
C GLY A 83 13.53 -9.03 5.85
N LEU A 84 12.24 -9.03 6.16
CA LEU A 84 11.63 -10.01 7.06
C LEU A 84 10.20 -10.33 6.64
N PHE A 85 9.80 -11.60 6.73
CA PHE A 85 8.42 -12.00 6.92
C PHE A 85 8.21 -12.40 8.38
N ALA A 86 7.13 -11.96 9.01
CA ALA A 86 6.82 -12.27 10.40
C ALA A 86 5.42 -12.88 10.52
N CYS A 87 5.29 -13.85 11.43
CA CYS A 87 4.02 -14.38 11.88
C CYS A 87 3.97 -14.30 13.41
N ARG A 88 3.02 -13.55 13.95
CA ARG A 88 2.78 -13.44 15.39
C ARG A 88 1.47 -14.08 15.75
N ILE A 89 1.50 -14.94 16.75
CA ILE A 89 0.30 -15.57 17.31
C ILE A 89 0.06 -14.88 18.65
N ASP A 90 -1.00 -14.10 18.76
CA ASP A 90 -1.31 -13.34 19.97
C ASP A 90 -1.85 -14.29 21.06
N PRO A 91 -1.09 -14.52 22.14
CA PRO A 91 -1.50 -15.44 23.20
C PRO A 91 -2.66 -14.87 24.04
N THR A 92 -2.94 -13.57 23.96
CA THR A 92 -3.96 -12.87 24.75
C THR A 92 -5.31 -12.81 24.05
N ARG A 93 -5.35 -12.95 22.72
CA ARG A 93 -6.55 -12.85 21.89
C ARG A 93 -6.92 -14.18 21.23
N GLU A 94 -7.12 -15.23 22.02
CA GLU A 94 -7.52 -16.56 21.53
C GLU A 94 -6.62 -17.14 20.41
N GLY A 95 -5.35 -16.72 20.34
CA GLY A 95 -4.43 -17.19 19.30
C GLY A 95 -4.67 -16.58 17.92
N ILE A 96 -5.22 -15.36 17.81
CA ILE A 96 -5.26 -14.64 16.53
C ILE A 96 -3.85 -14.55 15.94
N LYS A 97 -3.77 -14.90 14.67
CA LYS A 97 -2.52 -14.85 13.89
C LYS A 97 -2.44 -13.56 13.11
N TYR A 98 -1.27 -12.94 13.13
CA TYR A 98 -0.93 -11.74 12.38
C TYR A 98 0.26 -12.04 11.50
N THR A 99 0.21 -11.68 10.23
CA THR A 99 1.34 -11.80 9.31
C THR A 99 1.61 -10.49 8.60
N TRP A 100 2.89 -10.19 8.39
CA TRP A 100 3.32 -8.98 7.70
C TRP A 100 4.76 -9.12 7.22
N THR A 101 5.19 -8.19 6.37
CA THR A 101 6.57 -8.04 5.93
C THR A 101 7.18 -6.74 6.43
N LEU A 102 8.50 -6.74 6.61
CA LEU A 102 9.31 -5.55 6.81
C LEU A 102 10.30 -5.41 5.65
N ASP A 103 10.54 -4.17 5.22
CA ASP A 103 11.65 -3.85 4.34
C ASP A 103 13.00 -3.92 5.09
N LEU A 104 14.12 -3.71 4.39
CA LEU A 104 15.46 -3.76 5.01
C LEU A 104 15.67 -2.71 6.10
N VAL A 105 15.09 -1.51 5.97
CA VAL A 105 15.26 -0.42 6.95
C VAL A 105 14.50 -0.78 8.22
N GLN A 106 13.26 -1.21 8.07
CA GLN A 106 12.43 -1.65 9.18
C GLN A 106 12.98 -2.92 9.84
N PHE A 107 13.55 -3.84 9.06
CA PHE A 107 14.23 -5.01 9.60
C PHE A 107 15.47 -4.62 10.42
N ALA A 108 16.31 -3.70 9.92
CA ALA A 108 17.46 -3.20 10.67
C ALA A 108 17.06 -2.52 11.98
N GLU A 109 15.95 -1.75 11.98
CA GLU A 109 15.39 -1.19 13.20
C GLU A 109 14.92 -2.28 14.17
N ALA A 110 14.23 -3.31 13.68
CA ALA A 110 13.78 -4.43 14.51
C ALA A 110 14.94 -5.22 15.11
N GLU A 111 16.04 -5.42 14.37
CA GLU A 111 17.27 -6.00 14.90
C GLU A 111 17.88 -5.13 16.02
N GLN A 112 17.90 -3.82 15.85
CA GLN A 112 18.40 -2.89 16.86
C GLN A 112 17.53 -2.92 18.13
N VAL A 113 16.20 -2.95 17.98
CA VAL A 113 15.26 -3.09 19.10
C VAL A 113 15.47 -4.42 19.83
N THR A 114 15.62 -5.52 19.08
CA THR A 114 15.92 -6.85 19.62
C THR A 114 17.17 -6.82 20.50
N ARG A 115 18.28 -6.26 19.98
CA ARG A 115 19.56 -6.18 20.71
C ARG A 115 19.51 -5.26 21.92
N SER A 116 18.82 -4.12 21.81
CA SER A 116 18.77 -3.11 22.88
C SER A 116 17.85 -3.47 24.04
N ARG A 117 16.79 -4.26 23.78
CA ARG A 117 15.76 -4.58 24.79
C ARG A 117 15.67 -6.06 25.15
N ALA A 118 16.47 -6.92 24.53
CA ALA A 118 16.48 -8.37 24.75
C ALA A 118 15.08 -9.02 24.58
N ILE A 119 14.30 -8.56 23.61
CA ILE A 119 13.01 -9.16 23.22
C ILE A 119 13.18 -10.03 21.97
N SER A 120 12.20 -10.89 21.67
CA SER A 120 12.25 -11.71 20.46
C SER A 120 12.13 -10.85 19.20
N LEU A 121 12.72 -11.31 18.09
CA LEU A 121 12.68 -10.58 16.82
C LEU A 121 11.24 -10.37 16.31
N VAL A 122 10.33 -11.32 16.55
CA VAL A 122 8.92 -11.18 16.17
C VAL A 122 8.21 -10.07 16.95
N GLU A 123 8.51 -9.89 18.24
CA GLU A 123 7.93 -8.81 19.05
C GLU A 123 8.57 -7.45 18.69
N ALA A 124 9.89 -7.41 18.45
CA ALA A 124 10.54 -6.22 17.94
C ALA A 124 10.01 -5.80 16.56
N ALA A 125 9.83 -6.76 15.66
CA ALA A 125 9.24 -6.54 14.34
C ALA A 125 7.79 -6.04 14.45
N TRP A 126 7.02 -6.52 15.43
CA TRP A 126 5.68 -6.03 15.70
C TRP A 126 5.69 -4.57 16.18
N GLU A 127 6.61 -4.18 17.07
CA GLU A 127 6.73 -2.78 17.50
C GLU A 127 7.05 -1.84 16.33
N VAL A 128 8.00 -2.22 15.47
CA VAL A 128 8.39 -1.41 14.30
C VAL A 128 7.23 -1.34 13.31
N PHE A 129 6.59 -2.48 13.04
CA PHE A 129 5.42 -2.55 12.17
C PHE A 129 4.28 -1.67 12.68
N TRP A 130 3.90 -1.81 13.95
CA TRP A 130 2.80 -1.08 14.58
C TRP A 130 2.98 0.43 14.49
N LYS A 131 4.18 0.93 14.81
CA LYS A 131 4.50 2.38 14.73
C LYS A 131 4.34 2.92 13.32
N ALA A 132 4.59 2.07 12.33
CA ALA A 132 4.45 2.38 10.92
C ALA A 132 3.03 2.13 10.40
N LEU A 133 2.01 1.91 11.23
CA LEU A 133 0.63 1.79 10.73
C LEU A 133 -0.09 3.13 10.71
N PRO A 134 -1.01 3.35 9.75
CA PRO A 134 -2.00 4.44 9.80
C PRO A 134 -2.67 4.56 11.17
N GLY A 135 -2.86 5.79 11.66
CA GLY A 135 -3.46 6.02 12.98
C GLY A 135 -4.87 5.42 13.12
N GLU A 136 -5.67 5.45 12.04
CA GLU A 136 -6.97 4.80 11.99
C GLU A 136 -6.86 3.27 12.17
N LEU A 137 -5.92 2.64 11.47
CA LEU A 137 -5.70 1.20 11.57
C LEU A 137 -5.19 0.80 12.96
N GLN A 138 -4.29 1.58 13.57
CA GLN A 138 -3.88 1.38 14.96
C GLN A 138 -5.09 1.42 15.91
N ALA A 139 -5.97 2.41 15.76
CA ALA A 139 -7.17 2.56 16.58
C ALA A 139 -8.15 1.39 16.39
N LYS A 140 -8.29 0.85 15.18
CA LYS A 140 -9.11 -0.34 14.91
C LYS A 140 -8.50 -1.61 15.47
N LEU A 141 -7.18 -1.81 15.38
CA LEU A 141 -6.51 -2.98 15.94
C LEU A 141 -6.62 -3.06 17.48
N GLN A 142 -6.82 -1.93 18.15
CA GLN A 142 -7.15 -1.88 19.59
C GLN A 142 -8.57 -2.40 19.89
N GLN A 143 -9.47 -2.41 18.92
CA GLN A 143 -10.85 -2.87 19.08
C GLN A 143 -10.97 -4.38 18.82
N LYS A 144 -11.97 -5.01 19.44
CA LYS A 144 -12.31 -6.41 19.14
C LYS A 144 -12.75 -6.52 17.68
N ASN A 145 -12.20 -7.49 16.95
CA ASN A 145 -12.52 -7.74 15.53
C ASN A 145 -12.42 -6.48 14.64
N LEU A 146 -11.41 -5.64 14.85
CA LEU A 146 -11.21 -4.39 14.10
C LEU A 146 -12.36 -3.37 14.22
N GLY A 147 -13.29 -3.57 15.16
CA GLY A 147 -14.50 -2.74 15.26
C GLY A 147 -15.56 -3.05 14.21
N LEU A 148 -15.49 -4.22 13.54
CA LEU A 148 -16.45 -4.61 12.52
C LEU A 148 -17.89 -4.66 13.06
N ASP A 149 -18.81 -4.02 12.34
CA ASP A 149 -20.25 -4.17 12.58
C ASP A 149 -20.78 -5.41 11.85
N TYR A 150 -20.96 -6.49 12.61
CA TYR A 150 -21.50 -7.75 12.09
C TYR A 150 -22.89 -7.65 11.44
N ARG A 151 -23.62 -6.55 11.66
CA ARG A 151 -24.93 -6.32 11.03
C ARG A 151 -24.79 -5.88 9.57
N THR A 152 -23.65 -5.31 9.19
CA THR A 152 -23.40 -4.78 7.85
C THR A 152 -22.60 -5.76 6.97
N LEU A 153 -21.98 -6.78 7.58
CA LEU A 153 -21.25 -7.82 6.87
C LEU A 153 -22.17 -8.81 6.15
N ASP A 154 -21.64 -9.44 5.10
CA ASP A 154 -22.30 -10.58 4.47
C ASP A 154 -22.58 -11.69 5.50
N ARG A 155 -23.75 -12.32 5.41
CA ARG A 155 -24.20 -13.32 6.39
C ARG A 155 -23.28 -14.53 6.48
N ALA A 156 -22.54 -14.88 5.44
CA ALA A 156 -21.57 -15.96 5.49
C ALA A 156 -20.34 -15.57 6.34
N VAL A 157 -19.87 -14.33 6.19
CA VAL A 157 -18.75 -13.77 6.96
C VAL A 157 -19.12 -13.60 8.43
N ALA A 158 -20.31 -13.05 8.70
CA ALA A 158 -20.79 -12.81 10.05
C ALA A 158 -20.97 -14.12 10.86
N LYS A 159 -21.29 -15.23 10.19
CA LYS A 159 -21.39 -16.56 10.83
C LYS A 159 -20.07 -17.12 11.32
N GLY A 160 -18.93 -16.68 10.76
CA GLY A 160 -17.60 -17.08 11.23
C GLY A 160 -17.26 -16.56 12.63
N GLY A 161 -17.94 -15.51 13.08
CA GLY A 161 -17.72 -14.92 14.41
C GLY A 161 -16.46 -14.07 14.47
N ASP A 162 -15.64 -14.29 15.50
CA ASP A 162 -14.44 -13.50 15.76
C ASP A 162 -13.36 -13.75 14.68
N ILE A 163 -12.61 -12.70 14.33
CA ILE A 163 -11.48 -12.80 13.41
C ILE A 163 -10.46 -13.77 14.00
N LYS A 164 -9.94 -14.68 13.17
CA LYS A 164 -8.93 -15.70 13.57
C LYS A 164 -7.55 -15.42 12.98
N TYR A 165 -7.49 -14.69 11.87
CA TYR A 165 -6.22 -14.35 11.23
C TYR A 165 -6.33 -13.02 10.47
N ILE A 166 -5.22 -12.28 10.46
CA ILE A 166 -5.03 -11.01 9.75
C ILE A 166 -3.68 -11.03 9.02
N ASP A 167 -3.71 -10.87 7.70
CA ASP A 167 -2.56 -10.60 6.84
C ASP A 167 -2.51 -9.12 6.50
N PHE A 168 -1.39 -8.49 6.81
CA PHE A 168 -1.12 -7.12 6.39
C PHE A 168 -0.36 -7.16 5.08
N ARG A 169 -1.09 -6.94 3.98
CA ARG A 169 -0.48 -6.78 2.67
C ARG A 169 -0.03 -5.35 2.51
N LYS A 170 1.27 -5.24 2.40
CA LYS A 170 2.04 -4.05 2.67
C LYS A 170 2.79 -3.79 1.34
N ASP A 171 2.42 -2.76 0.59
CA ASP A 171 3.22 -2.29 -0.56
C ASP A 171 4.34 -1.34 -0.10
N TRP A 172 5.42 -1.90 0.47
CA TRP A 172 6.56 -1.13 1.07
C TRP A 172 7.72 -1.10 0.13
N SER A 173 7.39 -0.82 -1.11
CA SER A 173 8.42 -0.38 -2.01
C SER A 173 8.86 1.01 -1.52
N PRO A 174 10.13 1.21 -1.09
CA PRO A 174 10.69 2.57 -1.03
C PRO A 174 10.72 3.24 -2.42
N HIS A 175 10.31 2.52 -3.48
CA HIS A 175 10.11 3.03 -4.83
C HIS A 175 8.66 3.40 -5.14
N PHE A 176 7.71 3.28 -4.20
CA PHE A 176 6.41 3.96 -4.36
C PHE A 176 6.60 5.44 -4.09
N LYS A 177 7.30 6.09 -5.01
CA LYS A 177 7.56 7.50 -5.00
C LYS A 177 6.69 8.12 -6.07
N ARG A 178 6.03 9.21 -5.71
CA ARG A 178 5.24 10.01 -6.65
C ARG A 178 6.22 10.59 -7.67
N LEU A 179 6.04 10.22 -8.93
CA LEU A 179 6.80 10.78 -10.02
C LEU A 179 6.20 12.14 -10.36
N CYS A 180 7.00 13.18 -10.12
CA CYS A 180 6.68 14.56 -10.43
C CYS A 180 7.44 14.94 -11.71
N ILE A 181 6.73 15.30 -12.77
CA ILE A 181 7.33 15.89 -13.97
C ILE A 181 7.60 17.36 -13.69
N MET A 182 8.85 17.78 -13.76
CA MET A 182 9.25 19.17 -13.57
C MET A 182 9.22 19.94 -14.90
N PRO A 183 9.14 21.29 -14.90
CA PRO A 183 9.09 22.08 -16.13
C PRO A 183 10.30 21.90 -17.03
N ASP A 184 11.46 21.56 -16.45
CA ASP A 184 12.71 21.30 -17.17
C ASP A 184 12.80 19.86 -17.72
N GLY A 185 11.76 19.05 -17.55
CA GLY A 185 11.71 17.66 -18.00
C GLY A 185 12.32 16.65 -17.05
N ARG A 186 12.83 17.07 -15.88
CA ARG A 186 13.28 16.11 -14.88
C ARG A 186 12.07 15.36 -14.31
N LEU A 187 12.25 14.06 -14.13
CA LEU A 187 11.38 13.24 -13.29
C LEU A 187 11.98 13.24 -11.88
N VAL A 188 11.27 13.83 -10.94
CA VAL A 188 11.65 13.84 -9.54
C VAL A 188 10.73 12.89 -8.80
N GLU A 189 11.32 12.02 -8.00
CA GLU A 189 10.59 11.09 -7.16
C GLU A 189 10.44 11.69 -5.76
N THR A 190 9.23 11.74 -5.22
CA THR A 190 8.97 12.16 -3.83
C THR A 190 8.28 11.04 -3.06
N GLY A 191 8.81 10.69 -1.89
CA GLY A 191 8.25 9.64 -1.03
C GLY A 191 7.15 10.18 -0.11
N GLY A 192 7.44 11.19 0.71
CA GLY A 192 6.53 11.74 1.73
C GLY A 192 5.93 13.10 1.38
N ILE A 193 4.87 13.51 2.10
CA ILE A 193 4.13 14.75 1.87
C ILE A 193 4.96 15.96 2.28
N GLN A 194 5.82 15.81 3.30
CA GLN A 194 6.75 16.87 3.68
C GLN A 194 7.80 17.09 2.59
N GLU A 195 8.37 16.01 2.05
CA GLU A 195 9.33 16.08 0.94
C GLU A 195 8.68 16.70 -0.30
N PHE A 196 7.46 16.29 -0.64
CA PHE A 196 6.67 16.87 -1.73
C PHE A 196 6.40 18.36 -1.51
N ALA A 197 5.91 18.73 -0.32
CA ALA A 197 5.62 20.11 0.05
C ALA A 197 6.88 20.99 -0.06
N GLN A 198 8.01 20.49 0.46
CA GLN A 198 9.30 21.17 0.40
C GLN A 198 9.81 21.32 -1.03
N LEU A 199 9.75 20.25 -1.84
CA LEU A 199 10.14 20.28 -3.25
C LEU A 199 9.36 21.33 -4.02
N HIS A 200 8.05 21.44 -3.75
CA HIS A 200 7.18 22.34 -4.47
C HIS A 200 7.09 23.75 -3.86
N GLY A 201 7.63 23.98 -2.66
CA GLY A 201 7.55 25.27 -1.99
C GLY A 201 6.14 25.60 -1.49
N ILE A 202 5.35 24.58 -1.14
CA ILE A 202 3.95 24.73 -0.72
C ILE A 202 3.75 24.26 0.73
N PRO A 203 2.73 24.76 1.46
CA PRO A 203 2.36 24.23 2.76
C PRO A 203 1.93 22.76 2.68
N VAL A 204 2.27 21.98 3.72
CA VAL A 204 1.91 20.54 3.82
C VAL A 204 0.40 20.31 3.67
N ALA A 205 -0.44 21.19 4.24
CA ALA A 205 -1.89 21.08 4.10
C ALA A 205 -2.38 21.23 2.64
N GLN A 206 -1.74 22.10 1.85
CA GLN A 206 -2.06 22.27 0.43
C GLN A 206 -1.56 21.08 -0.40
N ALA A 207 -0.37 20.59 -0.10
CA ALA A 207 0.16 19.36 -0.69
C ALA A 207 -0.81 18.19 -0.48
N GLN A 208 -1.27 18.01 0.76
CA GLN A 208 -2.16 16.92 1.13
C GLN A 208 -3.51 17.02 0.40
N ALA A 209 -4.11 18.20 0.37
CA ALA A 209 -5.36 18.44 -0.35
C ALA A 209 -5.22 18.14 -1.85
N LEU A 210 -4.15 18.64 -2.49
CA LEU A 210 -3.89 18.44 -3.91
C LEU A 210 -3.68 16.96 -4.28
N ILE A 211 -2.94 16.23 -3.45
CA ILE A 211 -2.65 14.82 -3.67
C ILE A 211 -3.88 13.93 -3.43
N GLN A 212 -4.72 14.28 -2.47
CA GLN A 212 -5.94 13.53 -2.15
C GLN A 212 -7.05 13.75 -3.18
N GLN A 213 -7.21 14.98 -3.64
CA GLN A 213 -8.39 15.41 -4.40
C GLN A 213 -8.08 15.59 -5.89
N GLY A 214 -6.80 15.67 -6.27
CA GLY A 214 -6.38 16.13 -7.59
C GLY A 214 -6.65 17.62 -7.78
N GLY A 215 -6.43 18.12 -9.00
CA GLY A 215 -6.67 19.50 -9.40
C GLY A 215 -5.39 20.28 -9.66
N THR A 216 -5.47 21.61 -9.53
CA THR A 216 -4.35 22.52 -9.81
C THR A 216 -4.11 23.47 -8.65
N LEU A 217 -2.84 23.75 -8.37
CA LEU A 217 -2.40 24.72 -7.38
C LEU A 217 -1.40 25.69 -8.03
N GLU A 218 -1.71 26.99 -8.02
CA GLU A 218 -0.76 28.02 -8.48
C GLU A 218 0.35 28.20 -7.43
N VAL A 219 1.61 28.23 -7.87
CA VAL A 219 2.79 28.40 -7.02
C VAL A 219 3.77 29.34 -7.72
N ASP A 220 3.96 30.55 -7.19
CA ASP A 220 4.89 31.56 -7.74
C ASP A 220 4.71 31.82 -9.25
N GLY A 221 3.46 31.83 -9.73
CA GLY A 221 3.12 32.04 -11.15
C GLY A 221 3.25 30.79 -12.03
N GLU A 222 3.80 29.70 -11.50
CA GLU A 222 3.74 28.36 -12.07
C GLU A 222 2.47 27.64 -11.62
N VAL A 223 2.20 26.46 -12.17
CA VAL A 223 1.08 25.62 -11.71
C VAL A 223 1.53 24.19 -11.46
N LEU A 224 1.15 23.68 -10.30
CA LEU A 224 1.26 22.27 -9.93
C LEU A 224 -0.08 21.60 -10.24
N ALA A 225 -0.08 20.64 -11.17
CA ALA A 225 -1.25 19.90 -11.57
C ALA A 225 -1.14 18.45 -11.04
N CYS A 226 -2.22 17.96 -10.45
CA CYS A 226 -2.34 16.59 -9.96
C CYS A 226 -3.59 15.94 -10.56
N GLN A 227 -3.41 14.79 -11.20
CA GLN A 227 -4.51 13.98 -11.70
C GLN A 227 -4.52 12.64 -10.97
N ILE A 228 -5.70 12.22 -10.51
CA ILE A 228 -5.84 10.90 -9.90
C ILE A 228 -6.16 9.89 -11.01
N VAL A 229 -5.20 9.01 -11.30
CA VAL A 229 -5.32 7.96 -12.31
C VAL A 229 -5.29 6.62 -11.60
N ASN A 230 -6.35 5.81 -11.74
CA ASN A 230 -6.49 4.52 -11.05
C ASN A 230 -6.24 4.59 -9.54
N GLY A 231 -6.72 5.66 -8.89
CA GLY A 231 -6.54 5.89 -7.46
C GLY A 231 -5.15 6.39 -7.06
N GLN A 232 -4.28 6.71 -8.01
CA GLN A 232 -2.92 7.18 -7.76
C GLN A 232 -2.70 8.61 -8.28
N PRO A 233 -2.02 9.48 -7.51
CA PRO A 233 -1.73 10.84 -7.93
C PRO A 233 -0.59 10.87 -8.95
N ALA A 234 -0.88 11.39 -10.14
CA ALA A 234 0.10 11.74 -11.17
C ALA A 234 0.31 13.26 -11.15
N VAL A 235 1.54 13.71 -10.89
CA VAL A 235 1.84 15.13 -10.66
C VAL A 235 2.75 15.69 -11.74
N ALA A 236 2.42 16.87 -12.24
CA ALA A 236 3.27 17.63 -13.14
C ALA A 236 3.28 19.11 -12.73
N ARG A 237 4.46 19.73 -12.76
CA ARG A 237 4.64 21.15 -12.54
C ARG A 237 4.93 21.83 -13.88
N PHE A 238 4.21 22.90 -14.16
CA PHE A 238 4.29 23.65 -15.41
C PHE A 238 4.81 25.06 -15.14
N SER A 239 5.71 25.52 -16.01
CA SER A 239 6.20 26.91 -15.96
C SER A 239 5.06 27.90 -16.19
N ALA A 240 5.27 29.16 -15.79
CA ALA A 240 4.33 30.26 -16.04
C ALA A 240 3.96 30.40 -17.53
N MET A 241 4.93 30.18 -18.43
CA MET A 241 4.69 30.22 -19.87
C MET A 241 3.76 29.08 -20.33
N ASN A 242 3.98 27.86 -19.85
CA ASN A 242 3.12 26.73 -20.20
C ASN A 242 1.71 26.92 -19.62
N TYR A 243 1.62 27.49 -18.43
CA TYR A 243 0.34 27.77 -17.81
C TYR A 243 -0.46 28.85 -18.57
N ALA A 244 0.21 29.92 -19.02
CA ALA A 244 -0.43 30.94 -19.87
C ALA A 244 -0.99 30.34 -21.16
N LYS A 245 -0.19 29.51 -21.86
CA LYS A 245 -0.66 28.77 -23.05
C LYS A 245 -1.88 27.89 -22.76
N ALA A 246 -1.90 27.22 -21.61
CA ALA A 246 -3.05 26.41 -21.21
C ALA A 246 -4.30 27.28 -20.94
N LYS A 247 -4.16 28.44 -20.28
CA LYS A 247 -5.26 29.40 -20.09
C LYS A 247 -5.79 29.94 -21.43
N ASP A 248 -4.91 30.16 -22.41
CA ASP A 248 -5.31 30.56 -23.77
C ASP A 248 -6.09 29.46 -24.49
N LEU A 249 -5.69 28.18 -24.34
CA LEU A 249 -6.44 27.04 -24.89
C LEU A 249 -7.82 26.89 -24.25
N VAL A 250 -7.93 27.05 -22.92
CA VAL A 250 -9.22 27.06 -22.23
C VAL A 250 -10.11 28.16 -22.80
N SER A 251 -9.57 29.37 -22.96
CA SER A 251 -10.34 30.53 -23.44
C SER A 251 -10.74 30.43 -24.92
N SER A 252 -9.88 29.84 -25.76
CA SER A 252 -10.09 29.76 -27.21
C SER A 252 -10.87 28.52 -27.66
N LYS A 253 -10.68 27.37 -26.99
CA LYS A 253 -11.30 26.09 -27.35
C LYS A 253 -12.38 25.63 -26.37
N GLY A 254 -12.54 26.30 -25.23
CA GLY A 254 -13.53 25.93 -24.19
C GLY A 254 -13.25 24.61 -23.48
N VAL A 255 -12.00 24.13 -23.54
CA VAL A 255 -11.57 22.86 -22.92
C VAL A 255 -11.33 23.04 -21.42
N HIS A 256 -11.39 21.94 -20.65
CA HIS A 256 -11.05 21.98 -19.23
C HIS A 256 -9.55 22.24 -19.01
N LEU A 257 -9.19 22.94 -17.93
CA LEU A 257 -7.82 23.38 -17.69
C LEU A 257 -6.82 22.21 -17.60
N MET A 258 -7.19 21.10 -16.98
CA MET A 258 -6.33 19.91 -16.90
C MET A 258 -6.06 19.29 -18.27
N ASP A 259 -7.03 19.35 -19.19
CA ASP A 259 -6.87 18.83 -20.55
C ASP A 259 -5.95 19.75 -21.35
N ALA A 260 -6.11 21.06 -21.21
CA ALA A 260 -5.23 22.06 -21.80
C ALA A 260 -3.78 21.94 -21.29
N LEU A 261 -3.58 21.70 -19.99
CA LEU A 261 -2.26 21.46 -19.40
C LEU A 261 -1.63 20.17 -19.92
N SER A 262 -2.42 19.12 -20.09
CA SER A 262 -1.96 17.86 -20.67
C SER A 262 -1.52 18.03 -22.13
N GLU A 263 -2.31 18.77 -22.94
CA GLU A 263 -1.96 19.10 -24.34
C GLU A 263 -0.65 19.89 -24.42
N VAL A 264 -0.51 20.93 -23.59
CA VAL A 264 0.71 21.75 -23.53
C VAL A 264 1.92 20.93 -23.07
N GLY A 265 1.76 20.11 -22.03
CA GLY A 265 2.84 19.26 -21.52
C GLY A 265 3.31 18.22 -22.52
N TYR A 266 2.39 17.61 -23.26
CA TYR A 266 2.71 16.63 -24.30
C TYR A 266 3.42 17.27 -25.51
N ALA A 267 3.05 18.51 -25.86
CA ALA A 267 3.70 19.27 -26.92
C ALA A 267 5.06 19.85 -26.51
N ASP A 268 5.36 19.94 -25.21
CA ASP A 268 6.62 20.46 -24.70
C ASP A 268 7.73 19.39 -24.69
N SER A 269 8.64 19.51 -25.66
CA SER A 269 9.79 18.60 -25.81
C SER A 269 10.72 18.54 -24.59
N ALA A 270 10.75 19.57 -23.73
CA ALA A 270 11.49 19.52 -22.49
C ALA A 270 10.78 18.60 -21.49
N MET A 271 9.48 18.83 -21.24
CA MET A 271 8.70 18.02 -20.29
C MET A 271 8.65 16.53 -20.69
N MET A 272 8.56 16.24 -21.99
CA MET A 272 8.53 14.86 -22.49
C MET A 272 9.89 14.14 -22.43
N ARG A 273 10.99 14.85 -22.22
CA ARG A 273 12.36 14.30 -22.22
C ARG A 273 12.60 13.28 -21.11
N GLY A 274 12.02 13.51 -19.92
CA GLY A 274 12.13 12.60 -18.79
C GLY A 274 11.36 11.29 -19.00
N LEU A 275 10.19 11.37 -19.61
CA LEU A 275 9.34 10.21 -19.91
C LEU A 275 9.94 9.33 -21.01
N ALA A 276 10.55 9.93 -22.04
CA ALA A 276 11.19 9.21 -23.15
C ALA A 276 12.40 8.34 -22.71
N ARG A 277 13.04 8.65 -21.58
CA ARG A 277 14.17 7.87 -21.05
C ARG A 277 13.76 6.63 -20.26
N LYS A 278 12.49 6.50 -19.83
CA LYS A 278 11.96 5.26 -19.20
C LYS A 278 11.48 4.23 -20.22
N THR A 279 11.19 4.65 -21.45
CA THR A 279 11.08 3.76 -22.61
C THR A 279 12.48 3.41 -23.10
N LEU A 280 13.14 2.44 -22.46
CA LEU A 280 14.28 1.74 -23.08
C LEU A 280 13.75 0.63 -24.01
N PRO A 281 14.51 0.31 -25.08
CA PRO A 281 14.01 -0.28 -26.32
C PRO A 281 13.63 -1.75 -26.16
N ALA A 282 12.83 -2.23 -27.13
CA ALA A 282 12.41 -3.62 -27.28
C ALA A 282 13.56 -4.64 -27.19
#